data_AF-A0A960ZW66-F1
#
_entry.id   AF-A0A960ZW66-F1
#
_cell.length_a   1.000
_cell.length_b   1.000
_cell.length_c   1.000
_cell.angle_alpha   90.00
_cell.angle_beta   90.00
_cell.angle_gamma   90.00
#
_symmetry.space_group_name_H-M   'P 1'
#
loop_
_entity.id
_entity.type
_entity.pdbx_description
1 polymer ?
#
loop_
_entity_poly.entity_id
_entity_poly.type
_entity_poly.pdbx_seq_one_letter_code
_entity_poly.pdbx_strand_id
1 'polypeptide(L)'
;NGALSDQWRGLLLACEAGKNVVFGYLPKPDGAGWKLERFDFLTSNKDKEFAGSDFLGGKPSGELKTMFRPSDVCVGPDGAIYVADWFDARVGGHGTLDDGMTGTIYRIAPKGFKSVVPTFDLETTEGQIAALKSPAVNVRNAGFTRLRAQGAAAVPAVAALLEDTNPYLAARAIWLLAQMGESGLAKVTPLLKSAQEDQRLVAYRALRFVNHDVLAMAAQMAGDASAAVRREVAVTLRDVDAQKSLPILVQIARGFDGKDRAYLEAFGLGSEGKEAEVYEAVAKELGASPLDWSDAFAWIAWRLHVPAAVPAIRERLLSGKFNDDQRKLMLTALAFVKSRPAAGAMIELANAQDFPLKDLAKWWLLNRKNNDWKGYDVEGGMKALGLYDPTKIKLSAIEMPPIVPGAKQLPSGAEIAKLAGDAARGQAAVAVCYTCHKVGANGVDFGPDLSTFGQQ
;
A
#
# COMPACT_ATOMS: atom_id res chain seq x y z
N ASN A 1 -11.62 11.83 -22.34
CA ASN A 1 -11.45 13.24 -22.78
C ASN A 1 -9.97 13.62 -22.92
N GLY A 2 -9.09 12.68 -23.29
CA GLY A 2 -7.68 12.94 -23.61
C GLY A 2 -7.43 12.71 -25.10
N ALA A 3 -6.17 12.80 -25.53
CA ALA A 3 -5.77 12.61 -26.92
C ALA A 3 -5.82 11.14 -27.38
N LEU A 4 -5.78 10.19 -26.45
CA LEU A 4 -5.90 8.76 -26.74
C LEU A 4 -7.36 8.33 -26.92
N SER A 5 -7.57 7.22 -27.62
CA SER A 5 -8.91 6.65 -27.86
C SER A 5 -9.59 6.17 -26.59
N ASP A 6 -10.90 5.90 -26.70
CA ASP A 6 -11.76 5.61 -25.55
C ASP A 6 -11.39 4.37 -24.73
N GLN A 7 -10.66 3.42 -25.33
CA GLN A 7 -10.12 2.25 -24.62
C GLN A 7 -9.14 2.62 -23.48
N TRP A 8 -8.56 3.83 -23.53
CA TRP A 8 -7.63 4.35 -22.52
C TRP A 8 -8.31 5.21 -21.44
N ARG A 9 -9.64 5.33 -21.46
CA ARG A 9 -10.38 6.06 -20.42
C ARG A 9 -10.19 5.35 -19.08
N GLY A 10 -9.78 6.11 -18.07
CA GLY A 10 -9.51 5.55 -16.74
C GLY A 10 -8.12 4.94 -16.56
N LEU A 11 -7.24 5.07 -17.55
CA LEU A 11 -5.86 4.63 -17.44
C LEU A 11 -5.18 5.29 -16.23
N LEU A 12 -4.71 4.46 -15.31
CA LEU A 12 -3.82 4.84 -14.23
C LEU A 12 -2.38 4.57 -14.68
N LEU A 13 -1.52 5.57 -14.54
CA LEU A 13 -0.10 5.48 -14.89
C LEU A 13 0.75 5.61 -13.63
N ALA A 14 1.83 4.83 -13.55
CA ALA A 14 2.78 4.92 -12.46
C ALA A 14 4.21 4.80 -13.00
N CYS A 15 5.03 5.81 -12.70
CA CYS A 15 6.45 5.81 -13.03
C CYS A 15 7.21 4.86 -12.09
N GLU A 16 8.03 3.98 -12.68
CA GLU A 16 8.93 3.09 -11.96
C GLU A 16 10.34 3.28 -12.53
N ALA A 17 11.05 4.26 -11.96
CA ALA A 17 12.40 4.62 -12.37
C ALA A 17 13.38 3.43 -12.26
N GLY A 18 13.23 2.60 -11.23
CA GLY A 18 14.10 1.45 -11.00
C GLY A 18 14.02 0.39 -12.10
N LYS A 19 12.88 0.31 -12.80
CA LYS A 19 12.63 -0.66 -13.87
C LYS A 19 12.54 -0.04 -15.26
N ASN A 20 12.87 1.24 -15.39
CA ASN A 20 12.86 1.97 -16.66
C ASN A 20 11.49 1.89 -17.37
N VAL A 21 10.40 2.04 -16.62
CA VAL A 21 9.06 1.82 -17.17
C VAL A 21 8.03 2.75 -16.53
N VAL A 22 7.11 3.22 -17.35
CA VAL A 22 5.82 3.72 -16.89
C VAL A 22 4.83 2.58 -17.00
N PHE A 23 4.37 2.08 -15.86
CA PHE A 23 3.33 1.08 -15.82
C PHE A 23 1.97 1.69 -16.14
N GLY A 24 1.16 0.94 -16.86
CA GLY A 24 -0.25 1.22 -17.06
C GLY A 24 -1.12 0.21 -16.32
N TYR A 25 -2.28 0.69 -15.85
CA TYR A 25 -3.34 -0.12 -15.27
C TYR A 25 -4.68 0.39 -15.80
N LEU A 26 -5.58 -0.52 -16.17
CA LEU A 26 -6.98 -0.23 -16.44
C LEU A 26 -7.78 -0.79 -15.25
N PRO A 27 -8.07 0.02 -14.21
CA PRO A 27 -8.71 -0.48 -13.00
C PRO A 27 -10.08 -1.07 -13.30
N LYS A 28 -10.34 -2.27 -12.79
CA LYS A 28 -11.66 -2.91 -12.86
C LYS A 28 -12.21 -3.11 -11.45
N PRO A 29 -13.49 -2.79 -11.19
CA PRO A 29 -14.10 -3.12 -9.91
C PRO A 29 -13.96 -4.62 -9.62
N ASP A 30 -13.61 -4.96 -8.38
CA ASP A 30 -13.46 -6.34 -7.92
C ASP A 30 -13.89 -6.42 -6.45
N GLY A 31 -15.15 -6.78 -6.21
CA GLY A 31 -15.78 -6.69 -4.90
C GLY A 31 -15.78 -5.26 -4.35
N ALA A 32 -15.29 -5.10 -3.13
CA ALA A 32 -14.99 -3.83 -2.48
C ALA A 32 -13.64 -3.25 -2.89
N GLY A 33 -12.85 -3.92 -3.72
CA GLY A 33 -11.54 -3.46 -4.15
C GLY A 33 -11.50 -3.07 -5.63
N TRP A 34 -10.29 -3.11 -6.17
CA TRP A 34 -10.01 -2.96 -7.59
C TRP A 34 -9.03 -4.04 -8.03
N LYS A 35 -9.28 -4.65 -9.19
CA LYS A 35 -8.29 -5.45 -9.89
C LYS A 35 -7.41 -4.52 -10.72
N LEU A 36 -6.10 -4.54 -10.46
CA LEU A 36 -5.10 -3.74 -11.16
C LEU A 36 -4.16 -4.63 -11.98
N GLU A 37 -4.56 -4.94 -13.21
CA GLU A 37 -3.72 -5.67 -14.15
C GLU A 37 -2.66 -4.73 -14.74
N ARG A 38 -1.40 -4.99 -14.37
CA ARG A 38 -0.24 -4.19 -14.78
C ARG A 38 0.23 -4.56 -16.18
N PHE A 39 0.54 -3.56 -16.99
CA PHE A 39 1.28 -3.72 -18.24
C PHE A 39 2.31 -2.58 -18.43
N ASP A 40 3.27 -2.79 -19.33
CA ASP A 40 4.30 -1.79 -19.63
C ASP A 40 3.73 -0.81 -20.66
N PHE A 41 3.35 0.40 -20.24
CA PHE A 41 2.77 1.42 -21.12
C PHE A 41 3.84 2.13 -21.95
N LEU A 42 4.96 2.48 -21.31
CA LEU A 42 6.13 3.10 -21.94
C LEU A 42 7.39 2.56 -21.27
N THR A 43 8.31 1.98 -22.04
CA THR A 43 9.61 1.52 -21.53
C THR A 43 10.69 1.62 -22.59
N SER A 44 11.91 1.91 -22.17
CA SER A 44 13.14 1.75 -22.97
C SER A 44 13.73 0.35 -22.83
N ASN A 45 13.34 -0.43 -21.81
CA ASN A 45 14.04 -1.63 -21.35
C ASN A 45 13.15 -2.88 -21.46
N LYS A 46 12.88 -3.30 -22.70
CA LYS A 46 12.02 -4.47 -22.97
C LYS A 46 12.62 -5.79 -22.45
N ASP A 47 13.95 -5.85 -22.35
CA ASP A 47 14.69 -7.03 -21.90
C ASP A 47 14.67 -7.21 -20.38
N LYS A 48 14.23 -6.18 -19.63
CA LYS A 48 14.12 -6.17 -18.17
C LYS A 48 15.47 -6.31 -17.46
N GLU A 49 16.50 -5.70 -18.03
CA GLU A 49 17.84 -5.60 -17.46
C GLU A 49 17.96 -4.34 -16.60
N PHE A 50 17.70 -4.45 -15.30
CA PHE A 50 17.53 -3.28 -14.43
C PHE A 50 18.84 -2.72 -13.84
N ALA A 51 19.90 -2.65 -14.64
CA ALA A 51 21.16 -2.06 -14.20
C ALA A 51 20.94 -0.64 -13.66
N GLY A 52 21.74 -0.24 -12.66
CA GLY A 52 21.63 1.03 -11.98
C GLY A 52 20.52 1.13 -10.92
N SER A 53 19.64 0.12 -10.81
CA SER A 53 18.59 0.09 -9.78
C SER A 53 19.13 -0.21 -8.38
N ASP A 54 18.54 0.40 -7.36
CA ASP A 54 18.95 0.19 -5.95
C ASP A 54 18.76 -1.25 -5.49
N PHE A 55 17.70 -1.93 -5.94
CA PHE A 55 17.44 -3.31 -5.56
C PHE A 55 18.42 -4.32 -6.19
N LEU A 56 19.28 -3.89 -7.13
CA LEU A 56 20.43 -4.64 -7.65
C LEU A 56 21.78 -4.05 -7.23
N GLY A 57 21.80 -3.20 -6.19
CA GLY A 57 23.03 -2.60 -5.67
C GLY A 57 23.58 -1.45 -6.52
N GLY A 58 22.82 -0.93 -7.48
CA GLY A 58 23.09 0.36 -8.10
C GLY A 58 24.17 0.40 -9.19
N LYS A 59 24.72 -0.73 -9.62
CA LYS A 59 25.78 -0.70 -10.63
C LYS A 59 25.20 -0.38 -12.03
N PRO A 60 25.61 0.72 -12.67
CA PRO A 60 25.16 1.04 -14.03
C PRO A 60 25.79 0.08 -15.04
N SER A 61 25.13 -0.14 -16.18
CA SER A 61 25.68 -0.93 -17.29
C SER A 61 26.32 -0.07 -18.38
N GLY A 62 26.06 1.25 -18.39
CA GLY A 62 26.41 2.13 -19.51
C GLY A 62 25.49 2.00 -20.73
N GLU A 63 24.51 1.09 -20.68
CA GLU A 63 23.57 0.86 -21.76
C GLU A 63 22.46 1.90 -21.78
N LEU A 64 22.24 2.53 -22.94
CA LEU A 64 21.24 3.58 -23.13
C LEU A 64 19.82 3.15 -22.69
N LYS A 65 19.46 1.88 -22.95
CA LYS A 65 18.15 1.32 -22.59
C LYS A 65 17.87 1.36 -21.09
N THR A 66 18.91 1.42 -20.26
CA THR A 66 18.82 1.43 -18.79
C THR A 66 18.84 2.84 -18.18
N MET A 67 18.99 3.88 -19.01
CA MET A 67 19.10 5.26 -18.54
C MET A 67 17.75 5.98 -18.42
N PHE A 68 16.68 5.48 -19.05
CA PHE A 68 15.33 6.06 -18.86
C PHE A 68 14.85 5.86 -17.42
N ARG A 69 14.70 6.94 -16.67
CA ARG A 69 14.26 7.00 -15.26
C ARG A 69 13.02 7.89 -15.17
N PRO A 70 11.83 7.38 -15.56
CA PRO A 70 10.60 8.14 -15.45
C PRO A 70 10.34 8.50 -13.99
N SER A 71 10.11 9.78 -13.72
CA SER A 71 9.89 10.31 -12.37
C SER A 71 8.46 10.79 -12.16
N ASP A 72 7.83 11.32 -13.20
CA ASP A 72 6.45 11.80 -13.10
C ASP A 72 5.71 11.65 -14.43
N VAL A 73 4.39 11.58 -14.35
CA VAL A 73 3.49 11.44 -15.49
C VAL A 73 2.21 12.22 -15.27
N CYS A 74 1.81 13.02 -16.27
CA CYS A 74 0.55 13.75 -16.22
C CYS A 74 -0.14 13.80 -17.59
N VAL A 75 -1.39 14.27 -17.60
CA VAL A 75 -2.13 14.56 -18.84
C VAL A 75 -2.23 16.07 -18.99
N GLY A 76 -1.75 16.61 -20.11
CA GLY A 76 -1.80 18.03 -20.41
C GLY A 76 -3.20 18.50 -20.84
N PRO A 77 -3.44 19.82 -20.89
CA PRO A 77 -4.75 20.37 -21.27
C PRO A 77 -5.08 20.18 -22.76
N ASP A 78 -4.08 19.89 -23.59
CA ASP A 78 -4.24 19.40 -24.97
C ASP A 78 -4.66 17.91 -25.03
N GLY A 79 -4.65 17.21 -23.88
CA GLY A 79 -5.03 15.81 -23.75
C GLY A 79 -3.89 14.81 -23.98
N ALA A 80 -2.69 15.25 -24.36
CA ALA A 80 -1.54 14.36 -24.49
C ALA A 80 -1.01 13.94 -23.10
N ILE A 81 -0.36 12.79 -23.02
CA ILE A 81 0.33 12.36 -21.80
C ILE A 81 1.75 12.89 -21.85
N TYR A 82 2.24 13.41 -20.72
CA TYR A 82 3.60 13.92 -20.57
C TYR A 82 4.31 13.10 -19.50
N VAL A 83 5.50 12.60 -19.82
CA VAL A 83 6.35 11.83 -18.90
C VAL A 83 7.66 12.58 -18.73
N ALA A 84 8.02 12.87 -17.48
CA ALA A 84 9.30 13.46 -17.13
C ALA A 84 10.32 12.36 -16.81
N ASP A 85 11.49 12.47 -17.41
CA ASP A 85 12.61 11.52 -17.29
C ASP A 85 13.88 12.26 -16.88
N TRP A 86 14.57 11.74 -15.87
CA TRP A 86 15.90 12.22 -15.46
C TRP A 86 17.01 11.79 -16.40
N PHE A 87 16.79 10.70 -17.15
CA PHE A 87 17.78 10.13 -18.05
C PHE A 87 19.14 9.89 -17.35
N ASP A 88 19.17 8.94 -16.43
CA ASP A 88 20.31 8.69 -15.54
C ASP A 88 20.66 7.19 -15.48
N ALA A 89 21.97 6.89 -15.48
CA ALA A 89 22.50 5.56 -15.29
C ALA A 89 22.11 4.95 -13.93
N ARG A 90 21.75 5.78 -12.95
CA ARG A 90 21.24 5.46 -11.61
C ARG A 90 19.77 5.86 -11.44
N VAL A 91 19.14 5.42 -10.36
CA VAL A 91 17.82 5.93 -9.98
C VAL A 91 18.00 7.35 -9.41
N GLY A 92 17.43 8.34 -10.10
CA GLY A 92 17.57 9.75 -9.75
C GLY A 92 17.29 10.04 -8.27
N GLY A 93 18.14 10.89 -7.67
CA GLY A 93 18.08 11.27 -6.26
C GLY A 93 18.97 10.45 -5.31
N HIS A 94 19.09 9.12 -5.50
CA HIS A 94 19.89 8.25 -4.61
C HIS A 94 21.31 7.98 -5.14
N GLY A 95 21.94 8.96 -5.76
CA GLY A 95 23.26 8.81 -6.41
C GLY A 95 23.16 9.02 -7.91
N THR A 96 22.57 10.16 -8.29
CA THR A 96 22.55 10.67 -9.67
C THR A 96 23.96 10.68 -10.24
N LEU A 97 24.11 10.15 -11.46
CA LEU A 97 25.39 10.11 -12.19
C LEU A 97 25.37 11.03 -13.42
N ASP A 98 24.24 11.70 -13.68
CA ASP A 98 24.16 12.71 -14.71
C ASP A 98 24.63 14.07 -14.20
N ASP A 99 25.91 14.36 -14.39
CA ASP A 99 26.52 15.67 -14.09
C ASP A 99 25.94 16.81 -14.95
N GLY A 100 25.32 16.49 -16.08
CA GLY A 100 24.79 17.46 -17.03
C GLY A 100 23.42 18.03 -16.64
N MET A 101 22.78 17.51 -15.59
CA MET A 101 21.40 17.84 -15.20
C MET A 101 20.44 17.74 -16.40
N THR A 102 20.69 16.76 -17.25
CA THR A 102 19.90 16.45 -18.42
C THR A 102 18.60 15.77 -18.01
N GLY A 103 17.68 15.69 -18.97
CA GLY A 103 16.38 15.11 -18.76
C GLY A 103 15.53 15.32 -19.99
N THR A 104 14.45 14.55 -20.09
CA THR A 104 13.55 14.61 -21.24
C THR A 104 12.11 14.67 -20.76
N ILE A 105 11.31 15.52 -21.42
CA ILE A 105 9.85 15.46 -21.32
C ILE A 105 9.34 14.79 -22.59
N TYR A 106 8.83 13.57 -22.44
CA TYR A 106 8.18 12.85 -23.53
C TYR A 106 6.73 13.27 -23.63
N ARG A 107 6.27 13.63 -24.84
CA ARG A 107 4.85 13.83 -25.16
C ARG A 107 4.32 12.61 -25.91
N ILE A 108 3.41 11.88 -25.28
CA ILE A 108 2.76 10.69 -25.82
C ILE A 108 1.38 11.06 -26.33
N ALA A 109 1.18 10.90 -27.65
CA ALA A 109 -0.07 11.13 -28.34
C ALA A 109 -0.15 10.26 -29.62
N PRO A 110 -1.34 10.09 -30.22
CA PRO A 110 -1.47 9.33 -31.46
C PRO A 110 -0.65 9.92 -32.61
N LYS A 111 -0.26 9.10 -33.58
CA LYS A 111 0.46 9.57 -34.77
C LYS A 111 -0.35 10.64 -35.51
N GLY A 112 0.29 11.75 -35.84
CA GLY A 112 -0.36 12.90 -36.49
C GLY A 112 -1.14 13.81 -35.54
N PHE A 113 -1.12 13.56 -34.22
CA PHE A 113 -1.72 14.45 -33.24
C PHE A 113 -1.11 15.86 -33.30
N LYS A 114 -1.98 16.86 -33.44
CA LYS A 114 -1.62 18.28 -33.35
C LYS A 114 -1.96 18.76 -31.95
N SER A 115 -0.95 19.11 -31.17
CA SER A 115 -1.13 19.66 -29.83
C SER A 115 -1.76 21.04 -29.93
N VAL A 116 -3.00 21.13 -29.44
CA VAL A 116 -3.76 22.37 -29.36
C VAL A 116 -4.34 22.43 -27.94
N VAL A 117 -3.91 23.43 -27.18
CA VAL A 117 -4.48 23.70 -25.86
C VAL A 117 -5.77 24.51 -26.07
N PRO A 118 -6.94 24.04 -25.60
CA PRO A 118 -8.17 24.82 -25.68
C PRO A 118 -8.04 26.14 -24.92
N THR A 119 -8.67 27.19 -25.42
CA THR A 119 -8.83 28.44 -24.65
C THR A 119 -10.01 28.26 -23.69
N PHE A 120 -9.82 28.63 -22.42
CA PHE A 120 -10.85 28.56 -21.39
C PHE A 120 -11.15 29.97 -20.88
N ASP A 121 -12.29 30.54 -21.28
CA ASP A 121 -12.74 31.81 -20.74
C ASP A 121 -13.37 31.62 -19.36
N LEU A 122 -12.54 31.75 -18.33
CA LEU A 122 -12.94 31.51 -16.94
C LEU A 122 -13.86 32.59 -16.36
N GLU A 123 -14.15 33.66 -17.09
CA GLU A 123 -15.12 34.68 -16.70
C GLU A 123 -16.57 34.28 -17.09
N THR A 124 -16.72 33.24 -17.93
CA THR A 124 -18.01 32.69 -18.34
C THR A 124 -18.28 31.33 -17.71
N THR A 125 -19.56 31.00 -17.48
CA THR A 125 -19.94 29.66 -16.98
C THR A 125 -19.57 28.57 -17.98
N GLU A 126 -19.72 28.83 -19.27
CA GLU A 126 -19.38 27.92 -20.35
C GLU A 126 -17.89 27.58 -20.35
N GLY A 127 -17.01 28.58 -20.23
CA GLY A 127 -15.57 28.36 -20.17
C GLY A 127 -15.12 27.69 -18.88
N GLN A 128 -15.79 27.93 -17.75
CA GLN A 128 -15.53 27.19 -16.51
C GLN A 128 -15.97 25.72 -16.61
N ILE A 129 -17.09 25.42 -17.27
CA ILE A 129 -17.53 24.04 -17.57
C ILE A 129 -16.53 23.35 -18.50
N ALA A 130 -16.06 24.04 -19.55
CA ALA A 130 -15.02 23.52 -20.43
C ALA A 130 -13.73 23.21 -19.65
N ALA A 131 -13.33 24.09 -18.72
CA ALA A 131 -12.18 23.87 -17.85
C ALA A 131 -12.40 22.66 -16.90
N LEU A 132 -13.57 22.52 -16.28
CA LEU A 132 -13.93 21.35 -15.45
C LEU A 132 -13.87 20.03 -16.26
N LYS A 133 -14.17 20.08 -17.55
CA LYS A 133 -14.02 18.95 -18.48
C LYS A 133 -12.58 18.70 -18.90
N SER A 134 -11.60 19.49 -18.50
CA SER A 134 -10.19 19.28 -18.89
C SER A 134 -9.59 18.00 -18.25
N PRO A 135 -8.78 17.23 -18.99
CA PRO A 135 -8.04 16.12 -18.40
C PRO A 135 -6.93 16.59 -17.45
N ALA A 136 -6.36 17.79 -17.66
CA ALA A 136 -5.35 18.38 -16.79
C ALA A 136 -5.94 18.83 -15.44
N VAL A 137 -5.34 18.40 -14.33
CA VAL A 137 -5.87 18.62 -12.98
C VAL A 137 -5.88 20.11 -12.61
N ASN A 138 -4.85 20.87 -12.98
CA ASN A 138 -4.75 22.31 -12.71
C ASN A 138 -5.85 23.11 -13.43
N VAL A 139 -6.09 22.83 -14.73
CA VAL A 139 -7.16 23.49 -15.50
C VAL A 139 -8.53 23.09 -14.98
N ARG A 140 -8.72 21.80 -14.67
CA ARG A 140 -9.93 21.29 -14.04
C ARG A 140 -10.25 22.02 -12.74
N ASN A 141 -9.25 22.22 -11.90
CA ASN A 141 -9.41 22.93 -10.64
C ASN A 141 -9.78 24.42 -10.83
N ALA A 142 -9.25 25.07 -11.86
CA ALA A 142 -9.62 26.45 -12.19
C ALA A 142 -11.11 26.58 -12.54
N GLY A 143 -11.66 25.66 -13.34
CA GLY A 143 -13.10 25.60 -13.60
C GLY A 143 -13.92 25.25 -12.35
N PHE A 144 -13.48 24.22 -11.62
CA PHE A 144 -14.13 23.74 -10.39
C PHE A 144 -14.31 24.84 -9.35
N THR A 145 -13.23 25.56 -9.03
CA THR A 145 -13.22 26.57 -7.96
C THR A 145 -14.13 27.76 -8.29
N ARG A 146 -14.17 28.18 -9.56
CA ARG A 146 -15.02 29.27 -10.02
C ARG A 146 -16.49 28.87 -10.09
N LEU A 147 -16.82 27.70 -10.62
CA LEU A 147 -18.20 27.19 -10.61
C LEU A 147 -18.72 27.03 -9.18
N ARG A 148 -17.89 26.53 -8.26
CA ARG A 148 -18.23 26.46 -6.83
C ARG A 148 -18.50 27.83 -6.24
N ALA A 149 -17.67 28.83 -6.56
CA ALA A 149 -17.84 30.21 -6.09
C ALA A 149 -19.12 30.87 -6.64
N GLN A 150 -19.55 30.53 -7.86
CA GLN A 150 -20.84 30.98 -8.40
C GLN A 150 -22.05 30.40 -7.63
N GLY A 151 -21.88 29.25 -6.96
CA GLY A 151 -22.92 28.61 -6.16
C GLY A 151 -24.15 28.22 -7.00
N ALA A 152 -25.34 28.51 -6.46
CA ALA A 152 -26.62 28.07 -7.02
C ALA A 152 -26.83 28.46 -8.50
N ALA A 153 -26.28 29.58 -8.95
CA ALA A 153 -26.44 30.07 -10.33
C ALA A 153 -25.82 29.11 -11.37
N ALA A 154 -24.72 28.44 -11.02
CA ALA A 154 -24.03 27.50 -11.92
C ALA A 154 -24.59 26.07 -11.84
N VAL A 155 -25.45 25.74 -10.87
CA VAL A 155 -25.97 24.39 -10.65
C VAL A 155 -26.63 23.80 -11.90
N PRO A 156 -27.49 24.51 -12.66
CA PRO A 156 -28.08 23.95 -13.88
C PRO A 156 -27.03 23.50 -14.91
N ALA A 157 -25.99 24.32 -15.12
CA ALA A 157 -24.92 24.02 -16.08
C ALA A 157 -24.04 22.84 -15.61
N VAL A 158 -23.72 22.76 -14.33
CA VAL A 158 -22.97 21.62 -13.76
C VAL A 158 -23.83 20.35 -13.77
N ALA A 159 -25.11 20.43 -13.43
CA ALA A 159 -26.03 19.30 -13.40
C ALA A 159 -26.24 18.67 -14.79
N ALA A 160 -26.14 19.45 -15.87
CA ALA A 160 -26.18 18.91 -17.23
C ALA A 160 -25.06 17.90 -17.52
N LEU A 161 -23.92 17.99 -16.81
CA LEU A 161 -22.81 17.04 -16.96
C LEU A 161 -23.09 15.68 -16.30
N LEU A 162 -24.13 15.54 -15.48
CA LEU A 162 -24.53 14.25 -14.90
C LEU A 162 -24.92 13.22 -15.98
N GLU A 163 -25.41 13.72 -17.13
CA GLU A 163 -25.81 12.91 -18.29
C GLU A 163 -24.67 12.70 -19.31
N ASP A 164 -23.44 13.15 -19.01
CA ASP A 164 -22.30 12.98 -19.92
C ASP A 164 -21.94 11.49 -20.06
N THR A 165 -21.86 11.01 -21.30
CA THR A 165 -21.52 9.60 -21.61
C THR A 165 -20.14 9.17 -21.10
N ASN A 166 -19.27 10.13 -20.75
CA ASN A 166 -18.02 9.84 -20.07
C ASN A 166 -18.26 9.85 -18.55
N PRO A 167 -18.25 8.67 -17.87
CA PRO A 167 -18.58 8.58 -16.44
C PRO A 167 -17.62 9.39 -15.55
N TYR A 168 -16.38 9.64 -16.00
CA TYR A 168 -15.43 10.48 -15.28
C TYR A 168 -15.80 11.97 -15.29
N LEU A 169 -16.56 12.43 -16.28
CA LEU A 169 -17.08 13.80 -16.32
C LEU A 169 -18.33 13.92 -15.44
N ALA A 170 -19.24 12.95 -15.53
CA ALA A 170 -20.38 12.85 -14.62
C ALA A 170 -19.93 12.80 -13.15
N ALA A 171 -18.91 12.01 -12.81
CA ALA A 171 -18.35 11.93 -11.46
C ALA A 171 -17.78 13.27 -10.96
N ARG A 172 -17.15 14.08 -11.83
CA ARG A 172 -16.68 15.43 -11.46
C ARG A 172 -17.85 16.36 -11.14
N ALA A 173 -18.94 16.25 -11.89
CA ALA A 173 -20.14 17.02 -11.65
C ALA A 173 -20.79 16.65 -10.32
N ILE A 174 -20.92 15.36 -10.01
CA ILE A 174 -21.41 14.87 -8.71
C ILE A 174 -20.58 15.48 -7.56
N TRP A 175 -19.25 15.41 -7.67
CA TRP A 175 -18.34 15.92 -6.64
C TRP A 175 -18.46 17.44 -6.42
N LEU A 176 -18.62 18.20 -7.51
CA LEU A 176 -18.79 19.65 -7.46
C LEU A 176 -20.17 20.04 -6.91
N LEU A 177 -21.24 19.43 -7.40
CA LEU A 177 -22.62 19.74 -7.00
C LEU A 177 -22.85 19.58 -5.50
N ALA A 178 -22.24 18.56 -4.88
CA ALA A 178 -22.35 18.38 -3.43
C ALA A 178 -21.82 19.59 -2.63
N GLN A 179 -20.94 20.41 -3.23
CA GLN A 179 -20.34 21.60 -2.62
C GLN A 179 -21.02 22.92 -3.05
N MET A 180 -22.13 22.88 -3.77
CA MET A 180 -22.81 24.07 -4.32
C MET A 180 -24.08 24.48 -3.53
N GLY A 181 -24.14 24.11 -2.25
CA GLY A 181 -25.28 24.41 -1.36
C GLY A 181 -26.51 23.53 -1.63
N GLU A 182 -27.67 23.94 -1.10
CA GLU A 182 -28.90 23.12 -1.10
C GLU A 182 -29.35 22.69 -2.49
N SER A 183 -29.28 23.58 -3.49
CA SER A 183 -29.68 23.26 -4.87
C SER A 183 -28.76 22.22 -5.51
N GLY A 184 -27.47 22.23 -5.16
CA GLY A 184 -26.51 21.20 -5.56
C GLY A 184 -26.74 19.87 -4.83
N LEU A 185 -26.95 19.90 -3.51
CA LEU A 185 -27.30 18.74 -2.70
C LEU A 185 -28.58 18.05 -3.21
N ALA A 186 -29.58 18.82 -3.63
CA ALA A 186 -30.81 18.32 -4.22
C ALA A 186 -30.59 17.54 -5.54
N LYS A 187 -29.49 17.80 -6.26
CA LYS A 187 -29.10 17.03 -7.45
C LYS A 187 -28.33 15.74 -7.11
N VAL A 188 -27.55 15.75 -6.03
CA VAL A 188 -26.68 14.61 -5.67
C VAL A 188 -27.39 13.57 -4.80
N THR A 189 -28.23 13.99 -3.86
CA THR A 189 -28.90 13.08 -2.91
C THR A 189 -29.72 11.96 -3.59
N PRO A 190 -30.49 12.23 -4.67
CA PRO A 190 -31.20 11.16 -5.39
C PRO A 190 -30.26 10.09 -5.98
N LEU A 191 -29.01 10.43 -6.29
CA LEU A 191 -28.04 9.51 -6.89
C LEU A 191 -27.60 8.40 -5.93
N LEU A 192 -27.85 8.53 -4.62
CA LEU A 192 -27.69 7.44 -3.65
C LEU A 192 -28.61 6.23 -3.95
N LYS A 193 -29.63 6.42 -4.80
CA LYS A 193 -30.55 5.37 -5.27
C LYS A 193 -30.36 5.06 -6.76
N SER A 194 -29.28 5.53 -7.38
CA SER A 194 -29.00 5.25 -8.80
C SER A 194 -28.89 3.75 -9.05
N ALA A 195 -29.36 3.29 -10.21
CA ALA A 195 -29.15 1.91 -10.65
C ALA A 195 -27.65 1.59 -10.84
N GLN A 196 -26.84 2.60 -11.16
CA GLN A 196 -25.41 2.47 -11.39
C GLN A 196 -24.64 2.59 -10.06
N GLU A 197 -23.85 1.57 -9.72
CA GLU A 197 -23.15 1.51 -8.43
C GLU A 197 -22.05 2.57 -8.28
N ASP A 198 -21.40 2.97 -9.37
CA ASP A 198 -20.37 4.00 -9.39
C ASP A 198 -20.95 5.38 -9.07
N GLN A 199 -22.13 5.69 -9.58
CA GLN A 199 -22.86 6.91 -9.22
C GLN A 199 -23.24 6.92 -7.74
N ARG A 200 -23.78 5.81 -7.20
CA ARG A 200 -24.09 5.69 -5.76
C ARG A 200 -22.84 5.92 -4.92
N LEU A 201 -21.73 5.29 -5.30
CA LEU A 201 -20.45 5.38 -4.60
C LEU A 201 -19.88 6.82 -4.59
N VAL A 202 -19.84 7.48 -5.74
CA VAL A 202 -19.32 8.85 -5.86
C VAL A 202 -20.25 9.83 -5.13
N ALA A 203 -21.57 9.67 -5.23
CA ALA A 203 -22.53 10.49 -4.51
C ALA A 203 -22.36 10.37 -2.99
N TYR A 204 -22.24 9.14 -2.47
CA TYR A 204 -22.01 8.91 -1.04
C TYR A 204 -20.74 9.60 -0.55
N ARG A 205 -19.63 9.45 -1.28
CA ARG A 205 -18.35 10.11 -0.94
C ARG A 205 -18.44 11.63 -1.00
N ALA A 206 -19.10 12.18 -2.03
CA ALA A 206 -19.25 13.61 -2.21
C ALA A 206 -20.10 14.24 -1.09
N LEU A 207 -21.22 13.61 -0.73
CA LEU A 207 -22.10 14.05 0.36
C LEU A 207 -21.42 13.91 1.74
N ARG A 208 -20.68 12.81 1.96
CA ARG A 208 -19.86 12.64 3.16
C ARG A 208 -18.80 13.73 3.28
N PHE A 209 -18.12 14.09 2.19
CA PHE A 209 -17.08 15.12 2.18
C PHE A 209 -17.60 16.49 2.68
N VAL A 210 -18.87 16.81 2.39
CA VAL A 210 -19.53 18.04 2.86
C VAL A 210 -20.33 17.84 4.15
N ASN A 211 -20.17 16.70 4.82
CA ASN A 211 -20.87 16.34 6.05
C ASN A 211 -22.41 16.38 5.96
N HIS A 212 -22.97 16.03 4.79
CA HIS A 212 -24.43 15.99 4.58
C HIS A 212 -25.00 14.64 5.04
N ASP A 213 -25.86 14.67 6.08
CA ASP A 213 -26.64 13.54 6.58
C ASP A 213 -25.88 12.21 6.76
N VAL A 214 -24.59 12.31 7.11
CA VAL A 214 -23.62 11.21 7.00
C VAL A 214 -24.09 9.92 7.66
N LEU A 215 -24.60 9.99 8.89
CA LEU A 215 -25.04 8.81 9.63
C LEU A 215 -26.34 8.22 9.07
N ALA A 216 -27.28 9.08 8.63
CA ALA A 216 -28.53 8.61 8.02
C ALA A 216 -28.25 7.92 6.68
N MET A 217 -27.37 8.49 5.85
CA MET A 217 -26.92 7.86 4.62
C MET A 217 -26.20 6.53 4.89
N ALA A 218 -25.31 6.48 5.90
CA ALA A 218 -24.62 5.26 6.29
C ALA A 218 -25.61 4.15 6.68
N ALA A 219 -26.62 4.47 7.49
CA ALA A 219 -27.66 3.51 7.87
C ALA A 219 -28.47 3.03 6.66
N GLN A 220 -28.84 3.93 5.75
CA GLN A 220 -29.58 3.59 4.53
C GLN A 220 -28.77 2.66 3.60
N MET A 221 -27.47 2.89 3.47
CA MET A 221 -26.62 2.23 2.45
C MET A 221 -25.82 1.04 2.97
N ALA A 222 -25.95 0.69 4.26
CA ALA A 222 -25.25 -0.46 4.84
C ALA A 222 -25.66 -1.80 4.21
N GLY A 223 -26.87 -1.88 3.67
CA GLY A 223 -27.37 -3.03 2.92
C GLY A 223 -27.26 -2.91 1.40
N ASP A 224 -26.49 -1.95 0.87
CA ASP A 224 -26.35 -1.77 -0.59
C ASP A 224 -25.83 -3.06 -1.26
N ALA A 225 -26.32 -3.36 -2.46
CA ALA A 225 -25.89 -4.55 -3.21
C ALA A 225 -24.38 -4.52 -3.53
N SER A 226 -23.80 -3.34 -3.75
CA SER A 226 -22.38 -3.18 -4.07
C SER A 226 -21.50 -3.26 -2.82
N ALA A 227 -20.55 -4.20 -2.83
CA ALA A 227 -19.56 -4.33 -1.77
C ALA A 227 -18.70 -3.06 -1.62
N ALA A 228 -18.42 -2.34 -2.71
CA ALA A 228 -17.68 -1.08 -2.69
C ALA A 228 -18.44 0.04 -1.97
N VAL A 229 -19.78 0.08 -2.07
CA VAL A 229 -20.60 1.03 -1.32
C VAL A 229 -20.61 0.68 0.17
N ARG A 230 -20.86 -0.59 0.51
CA ARG A 230 -20.80 -1.06 1.90
C ARG A 230 -19.43 -0.81 2.54
N ARG A 231 -18.33 -0.95 1.79
CA ARG A 231 -16.98 -0.56 2.22
C ARG A 231 -16.89 0.91 2.62
N GLU A 232 -17.43 1.83 1.81
CA GLU A 232 -17.43 3.26 2.17
C GLU A 232 -18.27 3.55 3.40
N VAL A 233 -19.40 2.86 3.56
CA VAL A 233 -20.21 2.95 4.77
C VAL A 233 -19.39 2.53 5.98
N ALA A 234 -18.66 1.41 5.91
CA ALA A 234 -17.81 0.95 7.00
C ALA A 234 -16.73 1.98 7.38
N VAL A 235 -15.98 2.51 6.39
CA VAL A 235 -14.93 3.53 6.63
C VAL A 235 -15.51 4.80 7.27
N THR A 236 -16.75 5.15 6.96
CA THR A 236 -17.44 6.33 7.51
C THR A 236 -17.67 6.22 9.02
N LEU A 237 -17.73 5.01 9.56
CA LEU A 237 -18.09 4.75 10.95
C LEU A 237 -16.89 4.76 11.92
N ARG A 238 -15.66 4.89 11.41
CA ARG A 238 -14.42 4.86 12.21
C ARG A 238 -14.51 5.77 13.45
N ASP A 239 -14.89 7.03 13.23
CA ASP A 239 -14.95 8.06 14.28
C ASP A 239 -16.38 8.25 14.84
N VAL A 240 -17.31 7.33 14.54
CA VAL A 240 -18.69 7.39 15.03
C VAL A 240 -18.82 6.58 16.30
N ASP A 241 -19.41 7.17 17.34
CA ASP A 241 -19.65 6.50 18.63
C ASP A 241 -20.30 5.12 18.48
N ALA A 242 -19.91 4.18 19.34
CA ALA A 242 -20.33 2.77 19.28
C ALA A 242 -21.86 2.62 19.28
N GLN A 243 -22.59 3.40 20.10
CA GLN A 243 -24.05 3.30 20.19
C GLN A 243 -24.72 3.54 18.82
N LYS A 244 -24.14 4.43 18.01
CA LYS A 244 -24.66 4.81 16.70
C LYS A 244 -24.14 3.92 15.56
N SER A 245 -22.89 3.46 15.65
CA SER A 245 -22.28 2.68 14.57
C SER A 245 -22.59 1.19 14.64
N LEU A 246 -22.82 0.62 15.83
CA LEU A 246 -23.01 -0.83 16.00
C LEU A 246 -24.11 -1.44 15.11
N PRO A 247 -25.35 -0.91 15.04
CA PRO A 247 -26.38 -1.50 14.18
C PRO A 247 -25.98 -1.51 12.71
N ILE A 248 -25.24 -0.48 12.28
CA ILE A 248 -24.78 -0.32 10.91
C ILE A 248 -23.63 -1.30 10.63
N LEU A 249 -22.65 -1.40 11.53
CA LEU A 249 -21.53 -2.34 11.41
C LEU A 249 -21.98 -3.80 11.43
N VAL A 250 -23.01 -4.15 12.21
CA VAL A 250 -23.63 -5.49 12.17
C VAL A 250 -24.22 -5.78 10.78
N GLN A 251 -24.89 -4.79 10.18
CA GLN A 251 -25.41 -4.94 8.81
C GLN A 251 -24.28 -5.07 7.78
N ILE A 252 -23.18 -4.33 7.94
CA ILE A 252 -21.98 -4.50 7.12
C ILE A 252 -21.37 -5.89 7.30
N ALA A 253 -21.28 -6.41 8.52
CA ALA A 253 -20.75 -7.75 8.80
C ALA A 253 -21.58 -8.85 8.10
N ARG A 254 -22.92 -8.72 8.07
CA ARG A 254 -23.81 -9.62 7.32
C ARG A 254 -23.51 -9.66 5.82
N GLY A 255 -23.04 -8.55 5.26
CA GLY A 255 -22.72 -8.42 3.84
C GLY A 255 -21.32 -8.89 3.45
N PHE A 256 -20.53 -9.41 4.40
CA PHE A 256 -19.19 -9.93 4.13
C PHE A 256 -19.24 -11.38 3.64
N ASP A 257 -18.53 -11.67 2.54
CA ASP A 257 -18.54 -12.97 1.86
C ASP A 257 -17.52 -13.97 2.41
N GLY A 258 -16.67 -13.54 3.36
CA GLY A 258 -15.57 -14.35 3.90
C GLY A 258 -14.30 -14.37 3.05
N LYS A 259 -14.20 -13.56 2.00
CA LYS A 259 -13.10 -13.60 1.03
C LYS A 259 -12.53 -12.22 0.70
N ASP A 260 -13.39 -11.21 0.57
CA ASP A 260 -12.97 -9.87 0.15
C ASP A 260 -12.14 -9.16 1.22
N ARG A 261 -10.83 -9.08 0.96
CA ARG A 261 -9.88 -8.46 1.88
C ARG A 261 -10.10 -6.95 2.03
N ALA A 262 -10.45 -6.25 0.96
CA ALA A 262 -10.69 -4.81 1.02
C ALA A 262 -11.94 -4.50 1.86
N TYR A 263 -12.96 -5.33 1.75
CA TYR A 263 -14.17 -5.25 2.57
C TYR A 263 -13.85 -5.47 4.06
N LEU A 264 -13.14 -6.55 4.37
CA LEU A 264 -12.79 -6.90 5.75
C LEU A 264 -11.96 -5.81 6.43
N GLU A 265 -11.00 -5.23 5.71
CA GLU A 265 -10.18 -4.15 6.26
C GLU A 265 -10.97 -2.87 6.48
N ALA A 266 -11.91 -2.53 5.59
CA ALA A 266 -12.81 -1.41 5.80
C ALA A 266 -13.76 -1.61 6.99
N PHE A 267 -14.28 -2.83 7.17
CA PHE A 267 -15.05 -3.20 8.36
C PHE A 267 -14.20 -3.02 9.64
N GLY A 268 -12.95 -3.47 9.61
CA GLY A 268 -12.01 -3.29 10.71
C GLY A 268 -11.70 -1.82 11.00
N LEU A 269 -11.53 -0.98 9.98
CA LEU A 269 -11.38 0.48 10.15
C LEU A 269 -12.64 1.12 10.76
N GLY A 270 -13.82 0.70 10.31
CA GLY A 270 -15.09 1.17 10.90
C GLY A 270 -15.29 0.76 12.36
N SER A 271 -14.59 -0.31 12.79
CA SER A 271 -14.66 -0.86 14.14
C SER A 271 -13.55 -0.34 15.06
N GLU A 272 -12.70 0.56 14.60
CA GLU A 272 -11.56 1.04 15.37
C GLU A 272 -11.99 1.72 16.68
N GLY A 273 -11.41 1.27 17.80
CA GLY A 273 -11.72 1.77 19.14
C GLY A 273 -13.06 1.31 19.70
N LYS A 274 -13.75 0.37 19.05
CA LYS A 274 -15.03 -0.22 19.47
C LYS A 274 -15.11 -1.71 19.12
N GLU A 275 -13.95 -2.36 18.99
CA GLU A 275 -13.84 -3.72 18.48
C GLU A 275 -14.54 -4.74 19.39
N ALA A 276 -14.50 -4.54 20.71
CA ALA A 276 -15.12 -5.43 21.68
C ALA A 276 -16.65 -5.42 21.52
N GLU A 277 -17.25 -4.24 21.50
CA GLU A 277 -18.68 -4.05 21.32
C GLU A 277 -19.16 -4.55 19.95
N VAL A 278 -18.36 -4.31 18.90
CA VAL A 278 -18.65 -4.82 17.55
C VAL A 278 -18.57 -6.34 17.53
N TYR A 279 -17.55 -6.95 18.14
CA TYR A 279 -17.44 -8.40 18.19
C TYR A 279 -18.63 -9.03 18.91
N GLU A 280 -19.02 -8.50 20.07
CA GLU A 280 -20.18 -9.00 20.83
C GLU A 280 -21.48 -8.90 20.01
N ALA A 281 -21.72 -7.75 19.38
CA ALA A 281 -22.92 -7.53 18.57
C ALA A 281 -22.95 -8.43 17.33
N VAL A 282 -21.82 -8.61 16.64
CA VAL A 282 -21.73 -9.47 15.47
C VAL A 282 -21.80 -10.95 15.86
N ALA A 283 -21.17 -11.36 16.97
CA ALA A 283 -21.21 -12.74 17.47
C ALA A 283 -22.63 -13.17 17.85
N LYS A 284 -23.45 -12.25 18.39
CA LYS A 284 -24.86 -12.53 18.70
C LYS A 284 -25.69 -12.88 17.46
N GLU A 285 -25.36 -12.30 16.32
CA GLU A 285 -26.14 -12.41 15.08
C GLU A 285 -25.57 -13.46 14.10
N LEU A 286 -24.25 -13.53 13.99
CA LEU A 286 -23.52 -14.34 13.00
C LEU A 286 -22.66 -15.44 13.62
N GLY A 287 -22.46 -15.40 14.95
CA GLY A 287 -21.68 -16.40 15.65
C GLY A 287 -22.40 -17.74 15.72
N ALA A 288 -21.61 -18.77 15.97
CA ALA A 288 -22.07 -20.12 16.28
C ALA A 288 -21.15 -20.74 17.33
N SER A 289 -21.38 -22.01 17.67
CA SER A 289 -20.38 -22.81 18.39
C SER A 289 -19.02 -22.66 17.73
N PRO A 290 -17.90 -22.58 18.48
CA PRO A 290 -16.58 -22.28 17.92
C PRO A 290 -16.20 -23.16 16.74
N LEU A 291 -16.59 -24.43 16.72
CA LEU A 291 -16.27 -25.36 15.63
C LEU A 291 -17.15 -25.22 14.38
N ASP A 292 -18.22 -24.42 14.46
CA ASP A 292 -19.25 -24.26 13.42
C ASP A 292 -19.33 -22.83 12.88
N TRP A 293 -18.37 -21.96 13.23
CA TRP A 293 -18.28 -20.64 12.59
C TRP A 293 -18.17 -20.75 11.08
N SER A 294 -18.92 -19.90 10.38
CA SER A 294 -18.70 -19.66 8.96
C SER A 294 -17.31 -19.07 8.72
N ASP A 295 -16.79 -19.22 7.51
CA ASP A 295 -15.53 -18.59 7.11
C ASP A 295 -15.60 -17.05 7.27
N ALA A 296 -16.75 -16.45 6.97
CA ALA A 296 -16.98 -15.02 7.16
C ALA A 296 -16.82 -14.58 8.62
N PHE A 297 -17.46 -15.30 9.57
CA PHE A 297 -17.33 -14.96 10.99
C PHE A 297 -15.92 -15.23 11.51
N ALA A 298 -15.25 -16.30 11.05
CA ALA A 298 -13.86 -16.57 11.41
C ALA A 298 -12.92 -15.43 10.97
N TRP A 299 -13.09 -14.89 9.77
CA TRP A 299 -12.33 -13.72 9.29
C TRP A 299 -12.68 -12.42 10.04
N ILE A 300 -13.93 -12.23 10.44
CA ILE A 300 -14.33 -11.10 11.30
C ILE A 300 -13.66 -11.21 12.67
N ALA A 301 -13.71 -12.38 13.31
CA ALA A 301 -13.02 -12.65 14.57
C ALA A 301 -11.50 -12.44 14.43
N TRP A 302 -10.93 -12.87 13.29
CA TRP A 302 -9.54 -12.60 12.94
C TRP A 302 -9.25 -11.10 12.89
N ARG A 303 -10.14 -10.28 12.32
CA ARG A 303 -9.86 -8.85 12.11
C ARG A 303 -9.97 -8.00 13.37
N LEU A 304 -10.84 -8.36 14.30
CA LEU A 304 -11.18 -7.53 15.47
C LEU A 304 -10.20 -7.68 16.64
N HIS A 305 -9.45 -8.78 16.71
CA HIS A 305 -8.38 -9.01 17.71
C HIS A 305 -8.82 -8.84 19.18
N VAL A 306 -10.06 -9.20 19.52
CA VAL A 306 -10.60 -8.98 20.87
C VAL A 306 -10.27 -10.13 21.83
N PRO A 307 -10.04 -9.85 23.13
CA PRO A 307 -9.83 -10.88 24.14
C PRO A 307 -10.99 -11.89 24.26
N ALA A 308 -12.23 -11.45 24.03
CA ALA A 308 -13.43 -12.29 24.10
C ALA A 308 -13.41 -13.45 23.08
N ALA A 309 -12.67 -13.32 21.98
CA ALA A 309 -12.57 -14.37 20.96
C ALA A 309 -11.57 -15.47 21.32
N VAL A 310 -10.68 -15.25 22.30
CA VAL A 310 -9.57 -16.17 22.62
C VAL A 310 -10.04 -17.60 22.96
N PRO A 311 -11.07 -17.83 23.81
CA PRO A 311 -11.50 -19.18 24.12
C PRO A 311 -11.95 -19.96 22.89
N ALA A 312 -12.73 -19.32 22.01
CA ALA A 312 -13.23 -19.93 20.79
C ALA A 312 -12.11 -20.18 19.75
N ILE A 313 -11.18 -19.23 19.60
CA ILE A 313 -9.99 -19.39 18.74
C ILE A 313 -9.15 -20.58 19.23
N ARG A 314 -8.92 -20.69 20.53
CA ARG A 314 -8.18 -21.81 21.15
C ARG A 314 -8.87 -23.15 20.87
N GLU A 315 -10.18 -23.23 21.08
CA GLU A 315 -10.96 -24.44 20.82
C GLU A 315 -10.84 -24.88 19.35
N ARG A 316 -10.96 -23.94 18.40
CA ARG A 316 -10.80 -24.21 16.97
C ARG A 316 -9.42 -24.79 16.67
N LEU A 317 -8.36 -24.17 17.20
CA LEU A 317 -6.98 -24.59 16.96
C LEU A 317 -6.68 -26.00 17.50
N LEU A 318 -7.27 -26.37 18.64
CA LEU A 318 -7.06 -27.67 19.29
C LEU A 318 -7.98 -28.79 18.78
N SER A 319 -9.07 -28.46 18.07
CA SER A 319 -10.07 -29.45 17.65
C SER A 319 -9.62 -30.48 16.63
N GLY A 320 -8.52 -30.23 15.91
CA GLY A 320 -8.10 -31.05 14.76
C GLY A 320 -9.00 -30.95 13.52
N LYS A 321 -10.19 -30.33 13.60
CA LYS A 321 -11.22 -30.27 12.53
C LYS A 321 -10.81 -29.48 11.29
N PHE A 322 -9.95 -28.48 11.43
CA PHE A 322 -9.66 -27.49 10.38
C PHE A 322 -8.38 -27.80 9.61
N ASN A 323 -8.27 -27.34 8.35
CA ASN A 323 -7.05 -27.47 7.57
C ASN A 323 -5.95 -26.48 8.02
N ASP A 324 -4.75 -26.60 7.46
CA ASP A 324 -3.60 -25.79 7.87
C ASP A 324 -3.77 -24.29 7.61
N ASP A 325 -4.47 -23.89 6.54
CA ASP A 325 -4.69 -22.47 6.25
C ASP A 325 -5.68 -21.85 7.24
N GLN A 326 -6.76 -22.57 7.58
CA GLN A 326 -7.70 -22.17 8.62
C GLN A 326 -7.04 -22.13 10.01
N ARG A 327 -6.14 -23.07 10.31
CA ARG A 327 -5.35 -23.05 11.55
C ARG A 327 -4.38 -21.87 11.56
N LYS A 328 -3.63 -21.60 10.48
CA LYS A 328 -2.73 -20.45 10.37
C LYS A 328 -3.49 -19.14 10.53
N LEU A 329 -4.69 -19.03 9.97
CA LEU A 329 -5.58 -17.89 10.15
C LEU A 329 -5.87 -17.68 11.63
N MET A 330 -6.43 -18.67 12.33
CA MET A 330 -6.79 -18.56 13.75
C MET A 330 -5.58 -18.36 14.67
N LEU A 331 -4.44 -18.97 14.36
CA LEU A 331 -3.19 -18.77 15.11
C LEU A 331 -2.68 -17.33 14.94
N THR A 332 -2.79 -16.79 13.73
CA THR A 332 -2.47 -15.38 13.45
C THR A 332 -3.44 -14.46 14.19
N ALA A 333 -4.75 -14.73 14.17
CA ALA A 333 -5.73 -13.95 14.95
C ALA A 333 -5.31 -13.86 16.42
N LEU A 334 -5.00 -15.01 17.03
CA LEU A 334 -4.55 -15.11 18.42
C LEU A 334 -3.31 -14.25 18.69
N ALA A 335 -2.35 -14.26 17.78
CA ALA A 335 -1.08 -13.52 17.90
C ALA A 335 -1.24 -11.99 17.88
N PHE A 336 -2.37 -11.48 17.39
CA PHE A 336 -2.67 -10.04 17.35
C PHE A 336 -3.57 -9.58 18.51
N VAL A 337 -4.15 -10.51 19.27
CA VAL A 337 -4.90 -10.16 20.48
C VAL A 337 -3.93 -9.72 21.58
N LYS A 338 -4.04 -8.46 22.00
CA LYS A 338 -3.17 -7.87 23.03
C LYS A 338 -3.64 -8.22 24.43
N SER A 339 -3.63 -9.50 24.80
CA SER A 339 -4.11 -9.95 26.12
C SER A 339 -3.27 -11.09 26.71
N ARG A 340 -3.24 -11.18 28.05
CA ARG A 340 -2.60 -12.29 28.76
C ARG A 340 -3.20 -13.67 28.41
N PRO A 341 -4.53 -13.84 28.30
CA PRO A 341 -5.11 -15.10 27.83
C PRO A 341 -4.62 -15.52 26.44
N ALA A 342 -4.43 -14.58 25.51
CA ALA A 342 -3.93 -14.89 24.17
C ALA A 342 -2.48 -15.40 24.20
N ALA A 343 -1.61 -14.71 24.96
CA ALA A 343 -0.23 -15.15 25.17
C ALA A 343 -0.18 -16.56 25.82
N GLY A 344 -1.00 -16.80 26.84
CA GLY A 344 -1.11 -18.11 27.50
C GLY A 344 -1.56 -19.22 26.56
N ALA A 345 -2.60 -18.98 25.76
CA ALA A 345 -3.06 -19.94 24.75
C ALA A 345 -2.00 -20.22 23.68
N MET A 346 -1.23 -19.20 23.27
CA MET A 346 -0.12 -19.38 22.33
C MET A 346 1.01 -20.24 22.92
N ILE A 347 1.34 -20.06 24.21
CA ILE A 347 2.31 -20.91 24.93
C ILE A 347 1.83 -22.36 24.98
N GLU A 348 0.57 -22.58 25.31
CA GLU A 348 -0.04 -23.91 25.32
C GLU A 348 0.06 -24.58 23.95
N LEU A 349 -0.32 -23.87 22.88
CA LEU A 349 -0.26 -24.38 21.51
C LEU A 349 1.17 -24.74 21.08
N ALA A 350 2.16 -23.93 21.46
CA ALA A 350 3.57 -24.22 21.20
C ALA A 350 4.07 -25.48 21.95
N ASN A 351 3.43 -25.85 23.06
CA ASN A 351 3.78 -27.02 23.87
C ASN A 351 2.94 -28.28 23.55
N ALA A 352 1.80 -28.15 22.87
CA ALA A 352 0.86 -29.24 22.65
C ALA A 352 1.44 -30.35 21.74
N GLN A 353 1.48 -31.61 22.17
CA GLN A 353 2.20 -32.71 21.48
C GLN A 353 1.78 -32.93 20.01
N ASP A 354 0.52 -32.78 19.67
CA ASP A 354 0.01 -33.08 18.32
C ASP A 354 -0.44 -31.84 17.53
N PHE A 355 -0.09 -30.64 17.98
CA PHE A 355 -0.46 -29.42 17.26
C PHE A 355 0.45 -29.19 16.02
N PRO A 356 -0.08 -29.17 14.78
CA PRO A 356 0.75 -29.12 13.57
C PRO A 356 1.54 -27.82 13.39
N LEU A 357 1.09 -26.70 13.98
CA LEU A 357 1.70 -25.37 13.79
C LEU A 357 2.53 -24.91 15.00
N LYS A 358 3.11 -25.86 15.75
CA LYS A 358 3.92 -25.56 16.95
C LYS A 358 5.07 -24.60 16.70
N ASP A 359 5.82 -24.78 15.62
CA ASP A 359 6.97 -23.92 15.30
C ASP A 359 6.52 -22.49 14.98
N LEU A 360 5.38 -22.35 14.29
CA LEU A 360 4.79 -21.03 14.02
C LEU A 360 4.26 -20.39 15.32
N ALA A 361 3.67 -21.15 16.23
CA ALA A 361 3.26 -20.66 17.54
C ALA A 361 4.48 -20.16 18.36
N LYS A 362 5.58 -20.92 18.35
CA LYS A 362 6.85 -20.53 18.98
C LYS A 362 7.45 -19.28 18.33
N TRP A 363 7.40 -19.17 17.01
CA TRP A 363 7.81 -17.96 16.30
C TRP A 363 6.99 -16.74 16.74
N TRP A 364 5.67 -16.86 16.85
CA TRP A 364 4.81 -15.78 17.34
C TRP A 364 5.15 -15.36 18.77
N LEU A 365 5.43 -16.31 19.67
CA LEU A 365 5.86 -16.01 21.04
C LEU A 365 7.15 -15.18 21.04
N LEU A 366 8.16 -15.59 20.26
CA LEU A 366 9.43 -14.87 20.14
C LEU A 366 9.26 -13.48 19.51
N ASN A 367 8.38 -13.37 18.51
CA ASN A 367 8.09 -12.11 17.82
C ASN A 367 7.29 -11.14 18.71
N ARG A 368 6.43 -11.65 19.60
CA ARG A 368 5.52 -10.82 20.42
C ARG A 368 6.03 -10.51 21.83
N LYS A 369 6.92 -11.34 22.40
CA LYS A 369 7.39 -11.20 23.80
C LYS A 369 8.00 -9.84 24.13
N ASN A 370 8.53 -9.13 23.13
CA ASN A 370 9.18 -7.83 23.30
C ASN A 370 8.34 -6.63 22.81
N ASN A 371 7.11 -6.86 22.32
CA ASN A 371 6.20 -5.80 21.86
C ASN A 371 4.83 -5.86 22.57
N ASP A 372 3.74 -6.14 21.85
CA ASP A 372 2.36 -6.19 22.34
C ASP A 372 2.16 -7.16 23.52
N TRP A 373 3.04 -8.15 23.72
CA TRP A 373 2.99 -9.08 24.86
C TRP A 373 4.07 -8.87 25.92
N LYS A 374 4.80 -7.74 25.88
CA LYS A 374 5.86 -7.42 26.85
C LYS A 374 5.41 -7.53 28.32
N GLY A 375 4.14 -7.20 28.60
CA GLY A 375 3.56 -7.23 29.95
C GLY A 375 3.02 -8.59 30.42
N TYR A 376 3.14 -9.67 29.62
CA TYR A 376 2.45 -10.93 29.88
C TYR A 376 3.35 -12.11 30.29
N ASP A 377 4.62 -11.85 30.60
CA ASP A 377 5.61 -12.86 31.03
C ASP A 377 5.73 -14.08 30.07
N VAL A 378 5.78 -13.78 28.77
CA VAL A 378 5.90 -14.81 27.73
C VAL A 378 7.19 -15.61 27.87
N GLU A 379 8.29 -14.94 28.22
CA GLU A 379 9.59 -15.59 28.39
C GLU A 379 9.62 -16.53 29.61
N GLY A 380 9.10 -16.10 30.76
CA GLY A 380 8.96 -16.95 31.93
C GLY A 380 8.11 -18.19 31.66
N GLY A 381 6.97 -18.01 30.97
CA GLY A 381 6.10 -19.12 30.57
C GLY A 381 6.77 -20.10 29.61
N MET A 382 7.49 -19.61 28.59
CA MET A 382 8.27 -20.48 27.70
C MET A 382 9.39 -21.23 28.42
N LYS A 383 10.08 -20.56 29.36
CA LYS A 383 11.16 -21.17 30.15
C LYS A 383 10.63 -22.28 31.05
N ALA A 384 9.50 -22.05 31.72
CA ALA A 384 8.88 -23.02 32.63
C ALA A 384 8.48 -24.32 31.90
N LEU A 385 8.09 -24.23 30.63
CA LEU A 385 7.73 -25.38 29.79
C LEU A 385 8.88 -25.93 28.95
N GLY A 386 10.11 -25.40 29.11
CA GLY A 386 11.27 -25.84 28.34
C GLY A 386 11.24 -25.49 26.85
N LEU A 387 10.36 -24.57 26.43
CA LEU A 387 10.22 -24.16 25.03
C LEU A 387 11.35 -23.23 24.56
N TYR A 388 11.83 -22.36 25.46
CA TYR A 388 12.89 -21.39 25.19
C TYR A 388 13.57 -20.97 26.50
N ASP A 389 14.89 -21.00 26.54
CA ASP A 389 15.69 -20.49 27.66
C ASP A 389 16.90 -19.71 27.12
N PRO A 390 16.89 -18.37 27.18
CA PRO A 390 17.98 -17.56 26.63
C PRO A 390 19.32 -17.84 27.33
N THR A 391 19.29 -18.28 28.60
CA THR A 391 20.51 -18.59 29.36
C THR A 391 21.20 -19.87 28.89
N LYS A 392 20.48 -20.73 28.17
CA LYS A 392 21.02 -21.95 27.55
C LYS A 392 21.43 -21.76 26.10
N ILE A 393 21.11 -20.60 25.51
CA ILE A 393 21.55 -20.29 24.15
C ILE A 393 23.03 -19.99 24.20
N LYS A 394 23.84 -20.90 23.65
CA LYS A 394 25.25 -20.61 23.37
C LYS A 394 25.29 -19.57 22.25
N LEU A 395 25.62 -18.34 22.61
CA LEU A 395 25.99 -17.33 21.64
C LEU A 395 27.30 -17.77 21.00
N SER A 396 27.27 -18.15 19.74
CA SER A 396 28.50 -18.29 18.95
C SER A 396 28.98 -16.87 18.65
N ALA A 397 29.94 -16.41 19.44
CA ALA A 397 30.66 -15.20 19.12
C ALA A 397 31.36 -15.40 17.77
N ILE A 398 31.19 -14.45 16.87
CA ILE A 398 32.13 -14.28 15.76
C ILE A 398 33.36 -13.65 16.38
N GLU A 399 34.27 -14.48 16.91
CA GLU A 399 35.50 -14.01 17.51
C GLU A 399 36.43 -13.51 16.41
N MET A 400 36.75 -12.22 16.46
CA MET A 400 37.87 -11.68 15.69
C MET A 400 39.15 -12.37 16.19
N PRO A 401 40.07 -12.76 15.30
CA PRO A 401 41.31 -13.42 15.72
C PRO A 401 42.06 -12.57 16.76
N PRO A 402 42.68 -13.19 17.77
CA PRO A 402 43.39 -12.48 18.82
C PRO A 402 44.53 -11.65 18.21
N ILE A 403 44.76 -10.46 18.78
CA ILE A 403 45.91 -9.62 18.41
C ILE A 403 47.19 -10.45 18.62
N VAL A 404 48.01 -10.57 17.56
CA VAL A 404 49.24 -11.36 17.59
C VAL A 404 50.16 -10.86 18.72
N PRO A 405 50.64 -11.72 19.63
CA PRO A 405 51.55 -11.31 20.71
C PRO A 405 52.82 -10.65 20.15
N GLY A 406 53.14 -9.45 20.64
CA GLY A 406 54.26 -8.66 20.12
C GLY A 406 53.98 -7.97 18.78
N ALA A 407 52.73 -7.96 18.30
CA ALA A 407 52.33 -7.12 17.18
C ALA A 407 52.70 -5.67 17.48
N LYS A 408 53.41 -5.04 16.53
CA LYS A 408 53.68 -3.60 16.61
C LYS A 408 52.35 -2.88 16.72
N GLN A 409 52.26 -1.99 17.70
CA GLN A 409 51.10 -1.13 17.84
C GLN A 409 50.94 -0.36 16.52
N LEU A 410 49.79 -0.54 15.87
CA LEU A 410 49.52 0.18 14.62
C LEU A 410 49.46 1.68 14.93
N PRO A 411 49.94 2.54 14.02
CA PRO A 411 49.79 3.98 14.18
C PRO A 411 48.30 4.32 14.32
N SER A 412 47.97 5.37 15.06
CA SER A 412 46.61 5.91 15.14
C SER A 412 46.09 6.30 13.75
N GLY A 413 44.78 6.36 13.57
CA GLY A 413 44.19 6.78 12.28
C GLY A 413 44.74 8.14 11.80
N ALA A 414 45.04 9.06 12.72
CA ALA A 414 45.64 10.35 12.41
C ALA A 414 47.11 10.27 11.97
N GLU A 415 47.86 9.26 12.42
CA GLU A 415 49.23 8.99 11.97
C GLU A 415 49.22 8.26 10.62
N ILE A 416 48.31 7.30 10.42
CA ILE A 416 48.13 6.60 9.14
C ILE A 416 47.75 7.60 8.03
N ALA A 417 46.85 8.55 8.31
CA ALA A 417 46.40 9.56 7.35
C ALA A 417 47.53 10.50 6.87
N LYS A 418 48.66 10.56 7.59
CA LYS A 418 49.84 11.35 7.22
C LYS A 418 50.86 10.56 6.40
N LEU A 419 50.70 9.24 6.29
CA LEU A 419 51.61 8.40 5.51
C LEU A 419 51.38 8.64 4.02
N ALA A 420 52.46 8.84 3.29
CA ALA A 420 52.43 8.81 1.84
C ALA A 420 52.30 7.35 1.37
N GLY A 421 51.29 7.07 0.55
CA GLY A 421 51.13 5.75 -0.06
C GLY A 421 52.29 5.41 -1.00
N ASP A 422 52.66 4.14 -1.05
CA ASP A 422 53.60 3.58 -2.04
C ASP A 422 52.84 2.54 -2.87
N ALA A 423 52.54 2.89 -4.13
CA ALA A 423 51.72 2.07 -5.01
C ALA A 423 52.36 0.69 -5.29
N ALA A 424 53.70 0.63 -5.39
CA ALA A 424 54.40 -0.62 -5.65
C ALA A 424 54.34 -1.56 -4.44
N ARG A 425 54.50 -1.01 -3.22
CA ARG A 425 54.33 -1.81 -1.99
C ARG A 425 52.88 -2.23 -1.77
N GLY A 426 51.91 -1.37 -2.10
CA GLY A 426 50.49 -1.70 -2.05
C GLY A 426 50.13 -2.88 -2.98
N GLN A 427 50.64 -2.86 -4.21
CA GLN A 427 50.45 -3.95 -5.18
C GLN A 427 51.04 -5.28 -4.69
N ALA A 428 52.17 -5.26 -3.98
CA ALA A 428 52.75 -6.46 -3.37
C ALA A 428 51.94 -6.95 -2.16
N ALA A 429 51.48 -6.03 -1.29
CA ALA A 429 50.74 -6.38 -0.08
C ALA A 429 49.35 -6.97 -0.36
N VAL A 430 48.66 -6.47 -1.39
CA VAL A 430 47.31 -6.95 -1.76
C VAL A 430 47.29 -8.39 -2.28
N ALA A 431 48.46 -8.95 -2.63
CA ALA A 431 48.58 -10.34 -3.06
C ALA A 431 48.12 -11.35 -2.00
N VAL A 432 48.23 -11.03 -0.69
CA VAL A 432 47.71 -11.90 0.38
C VAL A 432 46.17 -12.00 0.34
N CYS A 433 45.50 -10.94 -0.13
CA CYS A 433 44.05 -10.93 -0.28
C CYS A 433 43.59 -11.78 -1.48
N TYR A 434 44.47 -12.07 -2.46
CA TYR A 434 44.14 -12.86 -3.65
C TYR A 434 43.70 -14.29 -3.35
N THR A 435 44.03 -14.81 -2.16
CA THR A 435 43.56 -16.13 -1.71
C THR A 435 42.04 -16.20 -1.57
N CYS A 436 41.39 -15.06 -1.34
CA CYS A 436 39.94 -15.00 -1.17
C CYS A 436 39.26 -13.97 -2.08
N HIS A 437 39.95 -12.92 -2.53
CA HIS A 437 39.37 -11.80 -3.25
C HIS A 437 40.00 -11.63 -4.63
N LYS A 438 39.23 -11.06 -5.55
CA LYS A 438 39.71 -10.62 -6.86
C LYS A 438 40.13 -9.15 -6.82
N VAL A 439 41.25 -8.81 -7.47
CA VAL A 439 41.72 -7.43 -7.71
C VAL A 439 42.27 -7.33 -9.13
N GLY A 440 41.58 -6.58 -9.98
CA GLY A 440 41.83 -6.54 -11.41
C GLY A 440 41.69 -7.93 -12.02
N ALA A 441 42.77 -8.39 -12.67
CA ALA A 441 42.83 -9.73 -13.27
C ALA A 441 43.35 -10.82 -12.31
N ASN A 442 43.76 -10.47 -11.09
CA ASN A 442 44.44 -11.38 -10.16
C ASN A 442 43.52 -11.81 -9.00
N GLY A 443 43.73 -13.03 -8.47
CA GLY A 443 43.01 -13.58 -7.32
C GLY A 443 41.83 -14.49 -7.68
N VAL A 444 40.99 -14.78 -6.68
CA VAL A 444 39.86 -15.71 -6.79
C VAL A 444 38.57 -15.11 -6.24
N ASP A 445 37.42 -15.56 -6.73
CA ASP A 445 36.10 -14.98 -6.46
C ASP A 445 35.37 -15.71 -5.31
N PHE A 446 36.04 -15.83 -4.16
CA PHE A 446 35.47 -16.48 -2.97
C PHE A 446 34.82 -15.47 -2.00
N GLY A 447 35.46 -14.32 -1.81
CA GLY A 447 34.95 -13.12 -1.15
C GLY A 447 34.69 -12.00 -2.17
N PRO A 448 34.15 -10.86 -1.73
CA PRO A 448 33.78 -9.77 -2.64
C PRO A 448 34.96 -9.27 -3.49
N ASP A 449 34.71 -8.95 -4.75
CA ASP A 449 35.68 -8.33 -5.67
C ASP A 449 36.12 -6.95 -5.14
N LEU A 450 37.43 -6.79 -4.93
CA LEU A 450 38.06 -5.59 -4.36
C LEU A 450 38.67 -4.67 -5.43
N SER A 451 38.51 -4.97 -6.72
CA SER A 451 39.10 -4.20 -7.83
C SER A 451 38.72 -2.71 -7.83
N THR A 452 37.58 -2.37 -7.23
CA THR A 452 37.03 -1.01 -7.17
C THR A 452 37.18 -0.35 -5.80
N PHE A 453 37.75 -1.05 -4.82
CA PHE A 453 37.85 -0.57 -3.45
C PHE A 453 38.86 0.60 -3.38
N GLY A 454 38.39 1.77 -2.93
CA GLY A 454 39.19 3.00 -2.89
C GLY A 454 39.24 3.80 -4.19
N GLN A 455 38.44 3.45 -5.20
CA GLN A 455 38.25 4.22 -6.44
C GLN A 455 36.95 5.07 -6.41
N GLN A 456 36.36 5.30 -5.23
CA GLN A 456 35.19 6.16 -5.03
C GLN A 456 35.59 7.60 -4.70
#